data_AF-A0A977Q1M9-F1
#
_entry.id   AF-A0A977Q1M9-F1
#
_cell.length_a   1.000
_cell.length_b   1.000
_cell.length_c   1.000
_cell.angle_alpha   90.00
_cell.angle_beta   90.00
_cell.angle_gamma   90.00
#
_symmetry.space_group_name_H-M   'P 1'
#
loop_
_entity.id
_entity.type
_entity.pdbx_description
1 polymer ?
#
loop_
_entity_poly.entity_id
_entity_poly.type
_entity_poly.pdbx_seq_one_letter_code
_entity_poly.pdbx_strand_id
1 'polypeptide(L)'
;MRLVYLQIFLLTIGTAYTQGDCIKYPENYIPKDLDDALTYLNCSWTDKNKEDFKSKDESDAVTELHMGTGLGIRNGWELWKAKNSLYRFFKSKGIFHPDDISSIILTSFHRQLNKRQIDLENQIQHHKDYWKNVKEESKKQAEKKSELDKAEFATFQLGDKVTMKFSQSKQPNYLHLFNINKDSLSWDDNGRVCLVHGLVRGKKILKKYDYILVIELVDICGAKKAFYGDGAKDNLVVGKRINYNIRYYNIAKD
;
A
#
# COMPACT_ATOMS: atom_id res chain seq x y z
N MET A 1 -52.41 55.01 38.00
CA MET A 1 -51.28 54.79 38.91
C MET A 1 -50.31 53.84 38.20
N ARG A 2 -49.19 54.36 37.71
CA ARG A 2 -48.08 53.61 37.09
C ARG A 2 -47.43 52.71 38.14
N LEU A 3 -46.92 51.53 37.75
CA LEU A 3 -45.67 50.89 38.23
C LEU A 3 -45.54 49.53 37.50
N VAL A 4 -44.84 49.49 36.35
CA VAL A 4 -43.41 49.13 36.16
C VAL A 4 -43.23 47.61 35.98
N TYR A 5 -42.89 47.25 34.74
CA TYR A 5 -42.30 45.97 34.35
C TYR A 5 -41.00 45.74 35.11
N LEU A 6 -40.79 44.55 35.68
CA LEU A 6 -39.46 44.08 36.03
C LEU A 6 -39.25 42.69 35.41
N GLN A 7 -38.55 42.70 34.28
CA GLN A 7 -37.90 41.53 33.71
C GLN A 7 -36.90 41.00 34.74
N ILE A 8 -37.03 39.75 35.17
CA ILE A 8 -35.96 39.06 35.89
C ILE A 8 -35.33 38.03 34.96
N PHE A 9 -34.04 38.25 34.80
CA PHE A 9 -33.06 37.67 33.90
C PHE A 9 -32.95 36.15 34.09
N LEU A 10 -32.99 35.41 32.96
CA LEU A 10 -32.59 34.02 32.86
C LEU A 10 -31.10 33.89 33.24
N LEU A 11 -30.82 33.43 34.45
CA LEU A 11 -29.55 32.79 34.78
C LEU A 11 -29.77 31.28 34.70
N THR A 12 -29.80 30.77 33.47
CA THR A 12 -29.44 29.37 33.26
C THR A 12 -28.02 29.24 33.79
N ILE A 13 -27.89 28.55 34.92
CA ILE A 13 -26.60 28.15 35.45
C ILE A 13 -25.93 27.38 34.33
N GLY A 14 -24.97 28.05 33.66
CA GLY A 14 -24.07 27.39 32.76
C GLY A 14 -23.42 26.30 33.58
N THR A 15 -23.71 25.04 33.26
CA THR A 15 -22.82 23.95 33.62
C THR A 15 -21.48 24.36 33.02
N ALA A 16 -20.60 24.87 33.87
CA ALA A 16 -19.19 24.92 33.59
C ALA A 16 -18.84 23.49 33.17
N TYR A 17 -18.57 23.30 31.87
CA TYR A 17 -17.85 22.10 31.45
C TYR A 17 -16.54 22.19 32.21
N THR A 18 -16.42 21.37 33.25
CA THR A 18 -15.15 21.07 33.87
C THR A 18 -14.19 20.78 32.72
N GLN A 19 -13.09 21.53 32.60
CA GLN A 19 -11.95 21.04 31.84
C GLN A 19 -11.68 19.65 32.41
N GLY A 20 -12.02 18.60 31.64
CA GLY A 20 -12.00 17.24 32.16
C GLY A 20 -10.60 16.93 32.63
N ASP A 21 -10.47 16.57 33.92
CA ASP A 21 -9.21 16.15 34.49
C ASP A 21 -8.61 15.06 33.60
N CYS A 22 -7.53 15.40 32.90
CA CYS A 22 -6.92 14.49 31.95
C CYS A 22 -6.31 13.31 32.71
N ILE A 23 -6.74 12.09 32.36
CA ILE A 23 -6.20 10.87 32.95
C ILE A 23 -4.72 10.77 32.56
N LYS A 24 -3.85 10.47 33.53
CA LYS A 24 -2.46 10.14 33.24
C LYS A 24 -2.40 8.71 32.67
N TYR A 25 -2.22 8.62 31.37
CA TYR A 25 -2.02 7.34 30.68
C TYR A 25 -0.60 6.80 30.93
N PRO A 26 -0.41 5.48 31.05
CA PRO A 26 0.92 4.90 31.11
C PRO A 26 1.68 5.12 29.81
N GLU A 27 3.01 5.08 29.89
CA GLU A 27 3.87 5.06 28.71
C GLU A 27 3.49 3.87 27.82
N ASN A 28 3.35 4.10 26.52
CA ASN A 28 2.89 3.11 25.53
C ASN A 28 1.45 2.61 25.70
N TYR A 29 0.55 3.42 26.31
CA TYR A 29 -0.87 3.12 26.29
C TYR A 29 -1.40 2.97 24.86
N ILE A 30 -2.16 1.89 24.63
CA ILE A 30 -2.87 1.65 23.38
C ILE A 30 -4.37 1.73 23.68
N PRO A 31 -5.12 2.63 23.01
CA PRO A 31 -6.56 2.72 23.19
C PRO A 31 -7.28 1.41 22.90
N LYS A 32 -8.48 1.23 23.44
CA LYS A 32 -9.25 -0.01 23.31
C LYS A 32 -10.32 0.05 22.22
N ASP A 33 -10.86 1.23 21.95
CA ASP A 33 -11.89 1.53 20.97
C ASP A 33 -11.77 3.01 20.52
N LEU A 34 -12.73 3.48 19.71
CA LEU A 34 -12.70 4.86 19.20
C LEU A 34 -12.82 5.88 20.33
N ASP A 35 -13.76 5.73 21.26
CA ASP A 35 -14.01 6.73 22.31
C ASP A 35 -12.80 6.88 23.24
N ASP A 36 -12.14 5.76 23.58
CA ASP A 36 -10.90 5.76 24.33
C ASP A 36 -9.75 6.42 23.54
N ALA A 37 -9.69 6.21 22.22
CA ALA A 37 -8.70 6.88 21.37
C ALA A 37 -8.91 8.39 21.31
N LEU A 38 -10.16 8.85 21.19
CA LEU A 38 -10.50 10.27 21.18
C LEU A 38 -10.21 10.93 22.53
N THR A 39 -10.49 10.23 23.63
CA THR A 39 -10.15 10.68 24.99
C THR A 39 -8.64 10.81 25.16
N TYR A 40 -7.90 9.78 24.75
CA TYR A 40 -6.44 9.78 24.79
C TYR A 40 -5.84 10.94 24.00
N LEU A 41 -6.32 11.20 22.78
CA LEU A 41 -5.84 12.32 21.95
C LEU A 41 -6.19 13.68 22.57
N ASN A 42 -7.39 13.84 23.13
CA ASN A 42 -7.79 15.06 23.81
C ASN A 42 -6.90 15.41 25.02
N CYS A 43 -6.46 14.38 25.76
CA CYS A 43 -5.56 14.53 26.91
C CYS A 43 -4.09 14.69 26.52
N SER A 44 -3.65 14.01 25.46
CA SER A 44 -2.22 13.95 25.09
C SER A 44 -1.77 15.12 24.20
N TRP A 45 -2.69 15.79 23.50
CA TRP A 45 -2.37 16.95 22.68
C TRP A 45 -2.43 18.26 23.48
N THR A 46 -1.48 19.14 23.21
CA THR A 46 -1.51 20.53 23.71
C THR A 46 -2.71 21.29 23.15
N ASP A 47 -3.18 22.30 23.88
CA ASP A 47 -4.28 23.14 23.41
C ASP A 47 -3.97 23.84 22.08
N LYS A 48 -2.71 24.24 21.89
CA LYS A 48 -2.25 24.78 20.60
C LYS A 48 -2.42 23.77 19.46
N ASN A 49 -1.97 22.53 19.63
CA ASN A 49 -2.09 21.52 18.58
C ASN A 49 -3.56 21.19 18.28
N LYS A 50 -4.41 21.15 19.32
CA LYS A 50 -5.86 20.97 19.14
C LYS A 50 -6.48 22.12 18.36
N GLU A 51 -6.14 23.37 18.67
CA GLU A 51 -6.67 24.54 17.96
C GLU A 51 -6.16 24.63 16.51
N ASP A 52 -4.87 24.38 16.29
CA ASP A 52 -4.26 24.35 14.96
C ASP A 52 -4.88 23.25 14.07
N PHE A 53 -5.23 22.09 14.65
CA PHE A 53 -5.90 21.00 13.92
C PHE A 53 -7.38 21.28 13.69
N LYS A 54 -8.09 21.78 14.71
CA LYS A 54 -9.52 22.10 14.67
C LYS A 54 -9.87 23.20 13.67
N SER A 55 -8.99 24.19 13.51
CA SER A 55 -9.23 25.39 12.68
C SER A 55 -9.13 25.15 11.17
N LYS A 56 -8.58 24.01 10.74
CA LYS A 56 -8.47 23.60 9.33
C LYS A 56 -9.75 22.94 8.84
N ASP A 57 -9.94 22.92 7.51
CA ASP A 57 -10.92 22.04 6.90
C ASP A 57 -10.65 20.57 7.29
N GLU A 58 -11.71 19.78 7.47
CA GLU A 58 -11.59 18.40 7.95
C GLU A 58 -10.70 17.55 7.05
N SER A 59 -10.84 17.68 5.72
CA SER A 59 -10.06 16.90 4.76
C SER A 59 -8.59 17.29 4.80
N ASP A 60 -8.29 18.60 4.84
CA ASP A 60 -6.92 19.10 4.90
C ASP A 60 -6.26 18.73 6.24
N ALA A 61 -6.99 18.89 7.35
CA ALA A 61 -6.51 18.57 8.68
C ALA A 61 -6.05 17.10 8.77
N VAL A 62 -6.88 16.17 8.30
CA VAL A 62 -6.59 14.73 8.35
C VAL A 62 -5.47 14.36 7.37
N THR A 63 -5.48 14.93 6.15
CA THR A 63 -4.48 14.65 5.11
C THR A 63 -3.09 15.11 5.54
N GLU A 64 -2.96 16.33 6.08
CA GLU A 64 -1.68 16.86 6.54
C GLU A 64 -1.06 16.01 7.64
N LEU A 65 -1.88 15.46 8.54
CA LEU A 65 -1.41 14.61 9.64
C LEU A 65 -1.23 13.14 9.25
N HIS A 66 -1.59 12.74 8.03
CA HIS A 66 -1.52 11.34 7.59
C HIS A 66 -0.11 10.74 7.79
N MET A 67 0.93 11.46 7.35
CA MET A 67 2.32 11.03 7.47
C MET A 67 2.99 11.41 8.81
N GLY A 68 2.32 12.20 9.65
CA GLY A 68 2.79 12.54 11.00
C GLY A 68 2.08 11.69 12.04
N THR A 69 1.09 12.29 12.70
CA THR A 69 0.27 11.63 13.73
C THR A 69 -0.37 10.34 13.23
N GLY A 70 -0.84 10.30 11.98
CA GLY A 70 -1.42 9.10 11.38
C GLY A 70 -0.43 7.92 11.36
N LEU A 71 0.84 8.15 10.99
CA LEU A 71 1.88 7.11 11.11
C LEU A 71 2.14 6.74 12.57
N GLY A 72 2.17 7.71 13.47
CA GLY A 72 2.33 7.50 14.91
C GLY A 72 1.25 6.59 15.49
N ILE A 73 -0.01 6.83 15.14
CA ILE A 73 -1.16 5.98 15.50
C ILE A 73 -0.95 4.55 14.98
N ARG A 74 -0.66 4.38 13.69
CA ARG A 74 -0.52 3.05 13.08
C ARG A 74 0.59 2.22 13.69
N ASN A 75 1.75 2.84 13.89
CA ASN A 75 2.95 2.15 14.33
C ASN A 75 3.02 2.05 15.85
N GLY A 76 2.80 3.16 16.55
CA GLY A 76 2.84 3.24 18.01
C GLY A 76 1.71 2.48 18.69
N TRP A 77 0.52 2.42 18.08
CA TRP A 77 -0.58 1.60 18.59
C TRP A 77 -0.62 0.19 17.97
N GLU A 78 0.47 -0.23 17.33
CA GLU A 78 0.67 -1.58 16.81
C GLU A 78 -0.44 -2.12 15.90
N LEU A 79 -1.12 -1.25 15.15
CA LEU A 79 -2.29 -1.61 14.36
C LEU A 79 -1.94 -2.64 13.27
N TRP A 80 -0.73 -2.59 12.72
CA TRP A 80 -0.22 -3.58 11.76
C TRP A 80 -0.12 -4.99 12.32
N LYS A 81 0.00 -5.17 13.64
CA LYS A 81 0.02 -6.50 14.26
C LYS A 81 -1.36 -7.16 14.29
N ALA A 82 -2.44 -6.39 14.07
CA ALA A 82 -3.81 -6.88 13.97
C ALA A 82 -4.34 -7.66 15.19
N LYS A 83 -3.79 -7.39 16.39
CA LYS A 83 -4.01 -8.21 17.60
C LYS A 83 -4.69 -7.48 18.75
N ASN A 84 -4.50 -6.17 18.89
CA ASN A 84 -4.99 -5.40 20.04
C ASN A 84 -6.49 -5.08 19.96
N SER A 85 -7.05 -4.55 21.05
CA SER A 85 -8.48 -4.26 21.20
C SER A 85 -8.97 -3.21 20.20
N LEU A 86 -8.22 -2.12 19.99
CA LEU A 86 -8.58 -1.08 19.02
C LEU A 86 -8.74 -1.64 17.63
N TYR A 87 -7.77 -2.45 17.19
CA TYR A 87 -7.87 -3.13 15.90
C TYR A 87 -9.11 -4.03 15.83
N ARG A 88 -9.38 -4.81 16.88
CA ARG A 88 -10.56 -5.70 16.91
C ARG A 88 -11.88 -4.91 16.88
N PHE A 89 -11.93 -3.74 17.51
CA PHE A 89 -13.08 -2.84 17.45
C PHE A 89 -13.37 -2.45 15.99
N PHE A 90 -12.39 -1.91 15.26
CA PHE A 90 -12.56 -1.54 13.86
C PHE A 90 -12.82 -2.74 12.94
N LYS A 91 -12.12 -3.86 13.20
CA LYS A 91 -12.33 -5.12 12.48
C LYS A 91 -13.77 -5.60 12.59
N SER A 92 -14.37 -5.54 13.78
CA SER A 92 -15.76 -5.94 14.01
C SER A 92 -16.76 -5.12 13.18
N LYS A 93 -16.36 -3.90 12.78
CA LYS A 93 -17.14 -2.99 11.92
C LYS A 93 -16.78 -3.12 10.43
N GLY A 94 -15.84 -3.99 10.08
CA GLY A 94 -15.41 -4.25 8.71
C GLY A 94 -14.31 -3.31 8.20
N ILE A 95 -13.58 -2.65 9.10
CA ILE A 95 -12.40 -1.84 8.75
C ILE A 95 -11.14 -2.60 9.19
N PHE A 96 -10.25 -2.87 8.23
CA PHE A 96 -9.09 -3.75 8.44
C PHE A 96 -7.75 -3.06 8.23
N HIS A 97 -7.70 -2.00 7.42
CA HIS A 97 -6.44 -1.36 7.06
C HIS A 97 -6.05 -0.31 8.12
N PRO A 98 -4.83 -0.33 8.67
CA PRO A 98 -4.40 0.66 9.66
C PRO A 98 -4.50 2.11 9.19
N ASP A 99 -4.30 2.40 7.90
CA ASP A 99 -4.49 3.74 7.33
C ASP A 99 -5.93 4.22 7.49
N ASP A 100 -6.91 3.39 7.13
CA ASP A 100 -8.33 3.70 7.33
C ASP A 100 -8.65 3.92 8.82
N ILE A 101 -8.13 3.06 9.69
CA ILE A 101 -8.34 3.17 11.15
C ILE A 101 -7.81 4.52 11.65
N SER A 102 -6.58 4.88 11.28
CA SER A 102 -5.99 6.15 11.69
C SER A 102 -6.72 7.37 11.13
N SER A 103 -7.19 7.28 9.87
CA SER A 103 -8.00 8.30 9.23
C SER A 103 -9.34 8.51 9.96
N ILE A 104 -10.07 7.43 10.26
CA ILE A 104 -11.33 7.50 11.00
C ILE A 104 -11.13 8.12 12.39
N ILE A 105 -10.06 7.75 13.10
CA ILE A 105 -9.75 8.31 14.42
C ILE A 105 -9.47 9.81 14.33
N LEU A 106 -8.65 10.25 13.37
CA LEU A 106 -8.32 11.67 13.20
C LEU A 106 -9.53 12.50 12.74
N THR A 107 -10.31 12.00 11.79
CA THR A 107 -11.58 12.62 11.35
C THR A 107 -12.54 12.76 12.53
N SER A 108 -12.71 11.69 13.31
CA SER A 108 -13.57 11.70 14.49
C SER A 108 -13.06 12.67 15.56
N PHE A 109 -11.74 12.77 15.76
CA PHE A 109 -11.15 13.73 16.69
C PHE A 109 -11.36 15.18 16.25
N HIS A 110 -11.21 15.46 14.95
CA HIS A 110 -11.50 16.78 14.39
C HIS A 110 -12.97 17.18 14.62
N ARG A 111 -13.89 16.26 14.33
CA ARG A 111 -15.33 16.44 14.57
C ARG A 111 -15.64 16.66 16.05
N GLN A 112 -15.02 15.91 16.95
CA GLN A 112 -15.16 16.10 18.40
C GLN A 112 -14.73 17.52 18.83
N LEU A 113 -13.55 17.99 18.41
CA LEU A 113 -13.05 19.33 18.74
C LEU A 113 -13.95 20.44 18.18
N ASN A 114 -14.61 20.18 17.05
CA ASN A 114 -15.56 21.09 16.40
C ASN A 114 -17.02 20.90 16.84
N LYS A 115 -17.30 20.04 17.83
CA LYS A 115 -18.66 19.72 18.31
C LYS A 115 -19.60 19.27 17.17
N ARG A 116 -19.05 18.57 16.17
CA ARG A 116 -19.79 17.97 15.07
C ARG A 116 -20.09 16.51 15.40
N GLN A 117 -21.16 15.96 14.82
CA GLN A 117 -21.47 14.55 14.93
C GLN A 117 -20.32 13.72 14.34
N ILE A 118 -19.83 12.72 15.09
CA ILE A 118 -18.76 11.83 14.61
C ILE A 118 -19.18 11.10 13.34
N ASP A 119 -20.42 10.62 13.28
CA ASP A 119 -21.00 9.96 12.11
C ASP A 119 -20.13 8.77 11.62
N LEU A 120 -19.80 7.89 12.56
CA LEU A 120 -18.87 6.77 12.37
C LEU A 120 -19.33 5.81 11.27
N GLU A 121 -20.63 5.55 11.15
CA GLU A 121 -21.16 4.61 10.16
C GLU A 121 -20.94 5.09 8.72
N ASN A 122 -21.11 6.39 8.44
CA ASN A 122 -20.81 6.94 7.12
C ASN A 122 -19.31 6.96 6.82
N GLN A 123 -18.46 7.24 7.83
CA GLN A 123 -17.00 7.10 7.66
C GLN A 123 -16.62 5.66 7.29
N ILE A 124 -17.19 4.66 7.98
CA ILE A 124 -16.96 3.24 7.68
C ILE A 124 -17.43 2.88 6.27
N GLN A 125 -18.62 3.35 5.89
CA GLN A 125 -19.19 3.06 4.58
C GLN A 125 -18.33 3.63 3.45
N HIS A 126 -17.82 4.85 3.62
CA HIS A 126 -16.88 5.47 2.67
C HIS A 126 -15.66 4.59 2.38
N HIS A 127 -14.99 4.08 3.43
CA HIS A 127 -13.83 3.19 3.26
C HIS A 127 -14.20 1.84 2.63
N LYS A 128 -15.37 1.27 2.98
CA LYS A 128 -15.85 0.03 2.36
C LYS A 128 -16.09 0.20 0.86
N ASP A 129 -16.71 1.29 0.45
CA ASP A 129 -16.98 1.59 -0.96
C ASP A 129 -15.69 1.85 -1.74
N TYR A 130 -14.74 2.57 -1.14
CA TYR A 130 -13.40 2.75 -1.70
C TYR A 130 -12.73 1.40 -2.00
N TRP A 131 -12.61 0.51 -1.02
CA TRP A 131 -11.95 -0.79 -1.20
C TRP A 131 -12.69 -1.73 -2.15
N LYS A 132 -14.03 -1.64 -2.19
CA LYS A 132 -14.84 -2.38 -3.17
C LYS A 132 -14.47 -1.93 -4.60
N ASN A 133 -14.42 -0.63 -4.85
CA ASN A 133 -14.07 -0.08 -6.16
C ASN A 133 -12.63 -0.45 -6.55
N VAL A 134 -11.67 -0.29 -5.63
CA VAL A 134 -10.27 -0.69 -5.86
C VAL A 134 -10.16 -2.16 -6.23
N LYS A 135 -10.91 -3.04 -5.57
CA LYS A 135 -10.93 -4.48 -5.88
C LYS A 135 -11.51 -4.77 -7.26
N GLU A 136 -12.60 -4.11 -7.63
CA GLU A 136 -13.24 -4.26 -8.95
C GLU A 136 -12.33 -3.75 -10.07
N GLU A 137 -11.69 -2.60 -9.89
CA GLU A 137 -10.72 -2.04 -10.83
C GLU A 137 -9.48 -2.92 -10.97
N SER A 138 -8.91 -3.38 -9.86
CA SER A 138 -7.76 -4.30 -9.85
C SER A 138 -8.07 -5.60 -10.60
N LYS A 139 -9.30 -6.13 -10.46
CA LYS A 139 -9.74 -7.32 -11.20
C LYS A 139 -9.80 -7.03 -12.71
N LYS A 140 -10.42 -5.92 -13.12
CA LYS A 140 -10.49 -5.52 -14.54
C LYS A 140 -9.09 -5.32 -15.14
N GLN A 141 -8.19 -4.70 -14.40
CA GLN A 141 -6.79 -4.51 -14.82
C GLN A 141 -6.06 -5.85 -14.94
N ALA A 142 -6.24 -6.77 -14.00
CA ALA A 142 -5.62 -8.09 -14.03
C ALA A 142 -6.12 -8.94 -15.22
N GLU A 143 -7.41 -8.84 -15.57
CA GLU A 143 -8.02 -9.46 -16.74
C GLU A 143 -7.50 -8.85 -18.04
N LYS A 144 -7.47 -7.52 -18.14
CA LYS A 144 -6.89 -6.83 -19.30
C LYS A 144 -5.42 -7.21 -19.51
N LYS A 145 -4.63 -7.21 -18.43
CA LYS A 145 -3.22 -7.63 -18.49
C LYS A 145 -3.10 -9.09 -18.92
N SER A 146 -3.95 -9.98 -18.45
CA SER A 146 -3.98 -11.37 -18.93
C SER A 146 -4.18 -11.48 -20.44
N GLU A 147 -5.12 -10.74 -21.02
CA GLU A 147 -5.36 -10.79 -22.47
C GLU A 147 -4.17 -10.26 -23.26
N LEU A 148 -3.50 -9.21 -22.75
CA LEU A 148 -2.23 -8.72 -23.32
C LEU A 148 -1.11 -9.76 -23.21
N ASP A 149 -0.90 -10.34 -22.03
CA ASP A 149 0.12 -11.38 -21.80
C ASP A 149 -0.13 -12.60 -22.72
N LYS A 150 -1.40 -12.96 -22.93
CA LYS A 150 -1.83 -14.05 -23.84
C LYS A 150 -1.54 -13.73 -25.30
N ALA A 151 -1.88 -12.51 -25.73
CA ALA A 151 -1.62 -12.06 -27.09
C ALA A 151 -0.11 -12.01 -27.37
N GLU A 152 0.68 -11.45 -26.45
CA GLU A 152 2.14 -11.44 -26.50
C GLU A 152 2.69 -12.87 -26.57
N PHE A 153 2.27 -13.76 -25.68
CA PHE A 153 2.65 -15.17 -25.68
C PHE A 153 2.35 -15.86 -27.02
N ALA A 154 1.19 -15.58 -27.61
CA ALA A 154 0.79 -16.16 -28.89
C ALA A 154 1.72 -15.77 -30.04
N THR A 155 2.35 -14.59 -29.97
CA THR A 155 3.29 -14.15 -31.01
C THR A 155 4.51 -15.05 -31.12
N PHE A 156 5.04 -15.61 -30.02
CA PHE A 156 6.26 -16.42 -30.01
C PHE A 156 6.07 -17.80 -30.67
N GLN A 157 7.03 -18.17 -31.51
CA GLN A 157 7.09 -19.46 -32.21
C GLN A 157 8.33 -20.25 -31.79
N LEU A 158 8.31 -21.57 -32.02
CA LEU A 158 9.49 -22.40 -31.79
C LEU A 158 10.62 -21.98 -32.74
N GLY A 159 11.82 -21.83 -32.20
CA GLY A 159 12.98 -21.36 -32.96
C GLY A 159 13.12 -19.85 -33.00
N ASP A 160 12.14 -19.07 -32.52
CA ASP A 160 12.28 -17.62 -32.40
C ASP A 160 13.54 -17.29 -31.59
N LYS A 161 14.38 -16.41 -32.14
CA LYS A 161 15.44 -15.78 -31.39
C LYS A 161 14.80 -14.77 -30.44
N VAL A 162 15.30 -14.73 -29.21
CA VAL A 162 14.89 -13.77 -28.20
C VAL A 162 16.11 -13.14 -27.54
N THR A 163 15.96 -11.90 -27.12
CA THR A 163 16.96 -11.14 -26.39
C THR A 163 16.37 -10.71 -25.06
N MET A 164 17.01 -11.13 -23.98
CA MET A 164 16.69 -10.76 -22.61
C MET A 164 17.67 -9.70 -22.12
N LYS A 165 17.15 -8.56 -21.66
CA LYS A 165 17.96 -7.46 -21.13
C LYS A 165 18.15 -7.64 -19.63
N PHE A 166 19.40 -7.73 -19.19
CA PHE A 166 19.77 -7.72 -17.79
C PHE A 166 20.57 -6.46 -17.42
N SER A 167 20.44 -5.96 -16.20
CA SER A 167 21.47 -5.09 -15.62
C SER A 167 22.51 -5.94 -14.91
N GLN A 168 23.76 -5.51 -15.02
CA GLN A 168 24.84 -6.10 -14.25
C GLN A 168 24.87 -5.49 -12.85
N SER A 169 24.88 -6.34 -11.84
CA SER A 169 25.13 -5.95 -10.45
C SER A 169 26.57 -5.47 -10.28
N LYS A 170 26.87 -4.83 -9.13
CA LYS A 170 28.25 -4.58 -8.70
C LYS A 170 29.02 -5.88 -8.44
N GLN A 171 28.31 -6.98 -8.17
CA GLN A 171 28.92 -8.29 -8.00
C GLN A 171 29.24 -8.93 -9.37
N PRO A 172 30.44 -9.49 -9.56
CA PRO A 172 30.80 -10.16 -10.82
C PRO A 172 29.79 -11.25 -11.19
N ASN A 173 29.42 -11.31 -12.47
CA ASN A 173 28.52 -12.32 -13.04
C ASN A 173 27.09 -12.35 -12.49
N TYR A 174 26.67 -11.37 -11.68
CA TYR A 174 25.30 -11.31 -11.16
C TYR A 174 24.42 -10.38 -12.00
N LEU A 175 23.26 -10.87 -12.41
CA LEU A 175 22.35 -10.23 -13.36
C LEU A 175 20.95 -10.02 -12.77
N HIS A 176 20.34 -8.89 -13.08
CA HIS A 176 18.92 -8.60 -12.81
C HIS A 176 18.16 -8.44 -14.12
N LEU A 177 17.09 -9.22 -14.32
CA LEU A 177 16.31 -9.22 -15.57
C LEU A 177 15.36 -8.02 -15.63
N PHE A 178 15.28 -7.37 -16.78
CA PHE A 178 14.40 -6.21 -17.03
C PHE A 178 13.29 -6.54 -18.01
N ASN A 179 13.63 -7.09 -19.18
CA ASN A 179 12.65 -7.35 -20.23
C ASN A 179 13.13 -8.39 -21.25
N ILE A 180 12.21 -8.96 -22.02
CA ILE A 180 12.47 -9.84 -23.17
C ILE A 180 11.93 -9.19 -24.45
N ASN A 181 12.64 -9.35 -25.56
CA ASN A 181 12.17 -8.95 -26.89
C ASN A 181 12.53 -10.01 -27.92
N LYS A 182 11.73 -10.12 -28.98
CA LYS A 182 12.03 -11.01 -30.12
C LYS A 182 13.26 -10.52 -30.89
N ASP A 183 13.31 -9.23 -31.15
CA ASP A 183 14.40 -8.62 -31.91
C ASP A 183 15.43 -7.94 -31.02
N SER A 184 16.64 -7.79 -31.55
CA SER A 184 17.66 -6.96 -30.95
C SER A 184 17.18 -5.51 -30.99
N LEU A 185 16.57 -5.05 -29.91
CA LEU A 185 16.31 -3.64 -29.78
C LEU A 185 17.66 -2.90 -29.75
N SER A 186 17.85 -1.95 -30.66
CA SER A 186 18.94 -0.98 -30.56
C SER A 186 18.63 -0.05 -29.40
N TRP A 187 19.36 -0.17 -28.30
CA TRP A 187 19.38 0.87 -27.28
C TRP A 187 20.80 1.14 -26.84
N ASP A 188 21.16 2.40 -27.04
CA ASP A 188 22.21 3.13 -26.33
C ASP A 188 21.98 3.04 -24.81
N ASP A 189 23.01 2.64 -24.07
CA ASP A 189 23.12 2.93 -22.64
C ASP A 189 24.52 2.56 -22.10
N ASN A 190 25.35 3.58 -21.83
CA ASN A 190 26.30 3.79 -20.72
C ASN A 190 27.04 2.61 -19.99
N GLY A 191 27.10 1.40 -20.55
CA GLY A 191 28.06 0.34 -20.19
C GLY A 191 27.69 -0.66 -19.07
N ARG A 192 26.42 -0.77 -18.62
CA ARG A 192 26.02 -1.74 -17.55
C ARG A 192 24.89 -2.70 -17.92
N VAL A 193 24.61 -2.85 -19.21
CA VAL A 193 23.57 -3.73 -19.74
C VAL A 193 24.21 -5.02 -20.24
N CYS A 194 23.62 -6.15 -19.88
CA CYS A 194 23.97 -7.48 -20.35
C CYS A 194 22.81 -8.03 -21.20
N LEU A 195 23.05 -8.23 -22.50
CA LEU A 195 22.09 -8.85 -23.42
C LEU A 195 22.33 -10.37 -23.48
N VAL A 196 21.33 -11.12 -23.01
CA VAL A 196 21.34 -12.59 -23.06
C VAL A 196 20.48 -13.03 -24.22
N HIS A 197 21.04 -13.82 -25.13
CA HIS A 197 20.33 -14.32 -26.29
C HIS A 197 19.92 -15.77 -26.08
N GLY A 198 18.74 -16.13 -26.59
CA GLY A 198 18.24 -17.50 -26.53
C GLY A 198 17.33 -17.85 -27.70
N LEU A 199 16.93 -19.12 -27.74
CA LEU A 199 15.96 -19.65 -28.70
C LEU A 199 14.75 -20.20 -27.96
N VAL A 200 13.55 -19.87 -28.44
CA VAL A 200 12.32 -20.47 -27.91
C VAL A 200 12.27 -21.95 -28.29
N ARG A 201 12.27 -22.83 -27.30
CA ARG A 201 12.19 -24.30 -27.45
C ARG A 201 10.89 -24.91 -26.98
N GLY A 202 10.04 -24.13 -26.32
CA GLY A 202 8.78 -24.61 -25.82
C GLY A 202 7.91 -23.49 -25.28
N LYS A 203 6.64 -23.82 -25.09
CA LYS A 203 5.59 -22.93 -24.58
C LYS A 203 4.75 -23.74 -23.60
N LYS A 204 4.56 -23.24 -22.38
CA LYS A 204 3.76 -23.90 -21.35
C LYS A 204 2.76 -22.90 -20.77
N ILE A 205 1.58 -23.39 -20.39
CA ILE A 205 0.62 -22.64 -19.59
C ILE A 205 0.47 -23.42 -18.29
N LEU A 206 0.97 -22.88 -17.18
CA LEU A 206 0.99 -23.61 -15.89
C LEU A 206 -0.32 -23.45 -15.12
N LYS A 207 -0.82 -22.21 -15.04
CA LYS A 207 -2.06 -21.83 -14.36
C LYS A 207 -2.76 -20.73 -15.15
N LYS A 208 -3.94 -20.32 -14.68
CA LYS A 208 -4.63 -19.13 -15.17
C LYS A 208 -3.65 -17.94 -15.10
N TYR A 209 -3.25 -17.44 -16.28
CA TYR A 209 -2.35 -16.29 -16.49
C TYR A 209 -0.84 -16.54 -16.40
N ASP A 210 -0.40 -17.81 -16.24
CA ASP A 210 1.03 -18.16 -16.24
C ASP A 210 1.48 -18.67 -17.61
N TYR A 211 1.85 -17.74 -18.49
CA TYR A 211 2.37 -18.00 -19.83
C TYR A 211 3.90 -18.11 -19.79
N ILE A 212 4.42 -19.32 -20.01
CA ILE A 212 5.85 -19.64 -19.86
C ILE A 212 6.49 -19.96 -21.22
N LEU A 213 7.53 -19.23 -21.57
CA LEU A 213 8.44 -19.58 -22.66
C LEU A 213 9.58 -20.45 -22.11
N VAL A 214 9.83 -21.59 -22.75
CA VAL A 214 11.02 -22.40 -22.48
C VAL A 214 12.11 -21.92 -23.43
N ILE A 215 13.13 -21.25 -22.91
CA ILE A 215 14.18 -20.61 -23.70
C ILE A 215 15.49 -21.35 -23.47
N GLU A 216 16.12 -21.82 -24.54
CA GLU A 216 17.49 -22.32 -24.50
C GLU A 216 18.47 -21.17 -24.66
N LEU A 217 19.38 -20.99 -23.70
CA LEU A 217 20.35 -19.91 -23.70
C LEU A 217 21.45 -20.17 -24.74
N VAL A 218 21.73 -19.19 -25.59
CA VAL A 218 22.73 -19.26 -26.65
C VAL A 218 23.95 -18.41 -26.33
N ASP A 219 23.74 -17.21 -25.78
CA ASP A 219 24.82 -16.31 -25.36
C ASP A 219 24.40 -15.58 -24.08
N ILE A 220 25.36 -15.36 -23.18
CA ILE A 220 25.18 -14.61 -21.95
C ILE A 220 26.20 -13.48 -21.94
N CYS A 221 26.04 -12.50 -22.83
CA CYS A 221 26.88 -11.30 -22.87
C CYS A 221 28.37 -11.66 -23.08
N GLY A 222 28.64 -12.69 -23.89
CA GLY A 222 29.97 -13.25 -24.11
C GLY A 222 30.48 -14.20 -23.02
N ALA A 223 29.75 -14.37 -21.91
CA ALA A 223 30.09 -15.34 -20.85
C ALA A 223 29.41 -16.69 -21.10
N LYS A 224 30.01 -17.76 -20.54
CA LYS A 224 29.42 -19.12 -20.57
C LYS A 224 28.35 -19.34 -19.51
N LYS A 225 28.38 -18.55 -18.43
CA LYS A 225 27.50 -18.69 -17.26
C LYS A 225 27.35 -17.37 -16.50
N ALA A 226 26.22 -17.20 -15.81
CA ALA A 226 25.94 -16.09 -14.92
C ALA A 226 24.98 -16.50 -13.78
N PHE A 227 24.93 -15.66 -12.75
CA PHE A 227 24.00 -15.75 -11.62
C PHE A 227 22.82 -14.79 -11.84
N TYR A 228 21.63 -15.24 -11.50
CA TYR A 228 20.40 -14.47 -11.53
C TYR A 228 19.63 -14.63 -10.22
N GLY A 229 19.18 -13.53 -9.63
CA GLY A 229 18.50 -13.57 -8.33
C GLY A 229 19.43 -13.98 -7.19
N ASP A 230 18.88 -14.15 -6.00
CA ASP A 230 19.59 -14.28 -4.71
C ASP A 230 20.45 -15.56 -4.53
N GLY A 231 20.55 -16.41 -5.55
CA GLY A 231 21.22 -17.71 -5.48
C GLY A 231 22.71 -17.66 -5.85
N ALA A 232 23.55 -18.23 -4.99
CA ALA A 232 24.99 -18.44 -5.23
C ALA A 232 25.32 -19.65 -6.14
N LYS A 233 24.40 -20.06 -7.02
CA LYS A 233 24.60 -21.18 -7.98
C LYS A 233 24.40 -20.67 -9.39
N ASP A 234 25.32 -21.03 -10.30
CA ASP A 234 25.22 -20.69 -11.72
C ASP A 234 23.88 -21.19 -12.26
N ASN A 235 22.91 -20.29 -12.43
CA ASN A 235 21.55 -20.63 -12.86
C ASN A 235 21.25 -20.17 -14.28
N LEU A 236 22.14 -19.39 -14.88
CA LEU A 236 22.18 -19.13 -16.32
C LEU A 236 23.42 -19.79 -16.88
N VAL A 237 23.24 -20.75 -17.79
CA VAL A 237 24.34 -21.48 -18.43
C VAL A 237 24.00 -21.65 -19.92
N VAL A 238 24.93 -21.31 -20.80
CA VAL A 238 24.76 -21.50 -22.25
C VAL A 238 24.46 -22.98 -22.55
N GLY A 239 23.47 -23.23 -23.40
CA GLY A 239 22.94 -24.56 -23.74
C GLY A 239 21.93 -25.13 -22.73
N LYS A 240 21.68 -24.45 -21.59
CA LYS A 240 20.61 -24.83 -20.67
C LYS A 240 19.31 -24.09 -20.97
N ARG A 241 18.20 -24.69 -20.56
CA ARG A 241 16.86 -24.13 -20.70
C ARG A 241 16.44 -23.40 -19.44
N ILE A 242 15.72 -22.31 -19.62
CA ILE A 242 15.06 -21.56 -18.55
C ILE A 242 13.57 -21.46 -18.84
N ASN A 243 12.75 -21.36 -17.79
CA ASN A 243 11.33 -21.06 -17.89
C ASN A 243 11.13 -19.56 -17.67
N TYR A 244 10.80 -18.81 -18.71
CA TYR A 244 10.55 -17.37 -18.63
C TYR A 244 9.05 -17.10 -18.53
N ASN A 245 8.62 -16.36 -17.52
CA ASN A 245 7.22 -15.96 -17.34
C ASN A 245 6.98 -14.56 -17.93
N ILE A 246 6.12 -14.47 -18.94
CA ILE A 246 5.82 -13.22 -19.65
C ILE A 246 5.12 -12.20 -18.74
N ARG A 247 4.24 -12.66 -17.85
CA ARG A 247 3.43 -11.77 -17.00
C ARG A 247 4.29 -11.04 -15.96
N TYR A 248 5.22 -11.76 -15.34
CA TYR A 248 6.05 -11.27 -14.24
C TYR A 248 7.45 -10.83 -14.69
N TYR A 249 7.79 -10.99 -15.97
CA TYR A 249 9.10 -10.68 -16.54
C TYR A 249 10.26 -11.29 -15.75
N ASN A 250 10.09 -12.54 -15.28
CA ASN A 250 11.07 -13.25 -14.47
C ASN A 250 11.34 -14.66 -14.96
N ILE A 251 12.41 -15.28 -14.43
CA ILE A 251 12.68 -16.70 -14.65
C ILE A 251 11.95 -17.48 -13.55
N ALA A 252 10.96 -18.27 -13.95
CA ALA A 252 10.23 -19.16 -13.08
C ALA A 252 11.13 -20.33 -12.64
N LYS A 253 10.97 -20.73 -11.38
CA LYS A 253 11.55 -21.99 -10.88
C LYS A 253 10.81 -23.16 -11.54
N ASP A 254 11.53 -24.23 -11.84
CA ASP A 254 10.95 -25.48 -12.34
C ASP A 254 9.93 -26.08 -11.36
#